data_AF-A0A851H7B9-F1
#
_entry.id   AF-A0A851H7B9-F1
#
_cell.length_a   1.000
_cell.length_b   1.000
_cell.length_c   1.000
_cell.angle_alpha   90.00
_cell.angle_beta   90.00
_cell.angle_gamma   90.00
#
_symmetry.space_group_name_H-M   'P 1'
#
loop_
_entity.id
_entity.type
_entity.pdbx_description
1 polymer ?
#
loop_
_entity_poly.entity_id
_entity_poly.type
_entity_poly.pdbx_seq_one_letter_code
_entity_poly.pdbx_strand_id
1 'polypeptide(L)'
;MKSKIQILALSIAVLYSAVSSAESIDAKKLYMDNCAGCHQGGRVGTRFVPQLSKEQLGALSNSAVSTMIKTGIPGTLMPPWVGKLSEDEISSIAELIRTTNPENLDFTLEDAKKSLEILVDEKTLPNAPIYKSDVMDLMAVMGRGRHAQAPESKIFFFDGKTNKKVAEIETVKAPHILRYHPTNPRWAYVKTDTSEIYKIDLYTMKAVRKVKTAISGPFMAVSWDGKWIAAGSIVPGAVMILNADTLEPVKQYYLKGTDASGKEISSYSASVTASAVGNQFSVAARTLGEVWLIDPNKPDMPVTKINTKLPGEKSTWLYDAFTSADQRYLFLTDRKPNDKIVVIDFKEKKKVADIPAGCNPHVGSGGMLKSNNGKELYISANGGVCSKGTVVTVWDGKDFSLVKQIKTSNSTASVAIHPNAPYIVVDITDDGFIELIDKTTLEVVRKIHVGGNTNYPEYTRDGKYLYIAAGYMGDHLKIFDSKTFNVVADYRIGAPAGTFAHARVLWGGLKGATEKPLGYDFTKN
;
A
#
# COMPACT_ATOMS: atom_id res chain seq x y z
N MET A 1 -48.29 -40.90 77.94
CA MET A 1 -47.40 -41.36 76.83
C MET A 1 -47.34 -40.30 75.75
N LYS A 2 -46.20 -39.64 75.56
CA LYS A 2 -45.53 -39.37 74.27
C LYS A 2 -44.39 -38.39 74.49
N SER A 3 -43.20 -38.84 74.11
CA SER A 3 -41.90 -38.24 74.35
C SER A 3 -41.59 -37.11 73.36
N LYS A 4 -40.73 -36.20 73.81
CA LYS A 4 -39.99 -35.25 72.98
C LYS A 4 -39.05 -36.02 72.04
N ILE A 5 -39.00 -35.62 70.76
CA ILE A 5 -37.86 -35.88 69.88
C ILE A 5 -37.59 -34.58 69.10
N GLN A 6 -36.47 -33.92 69.41
CA GLN A 6 -35.83 -32.94 68.55
C GLN A 6 -35.16 -33.68 67.40
N ILE A 7 -35.41 -33.27 66.16
CA ILE A 7 -34.61 -33.69 64.99
C ILE A 7 -33.92 -32.45 64.43
N LEU A 8 -32.59 -32.55 64.43
CA LEU A 8 -31.61 -31.62 63.92
C LEU A 8 -31.58 -31.64 62.39
N ALA A 9 -31.28 -30.49 61.79
CA ALA A 9 -31.27 -30.21 60.36
C ALA A 9 -30.28 -31.08 59.54
N LEU A 10 -30.63 -31.31 58.26
CA LEU A 10 -29.64 -31.47 57.19
C LEU A 10 -30.21 -30.85 55.90
N SER A 11 -29.95 -29.57 55.70
CA SER A 11 -30.22 -28.86 54.45
C SER A 11 -29.14 -29.23 53.43
N ILE A 12 -29.49 -30.11 52.48
CA ILE A 12 -28.67 -30.42 51.31
C ILE A 12 -28.73 -29.21 50.36
N ALA A 13 -27.68 -28.39 50.38
CA ALA A 13 -27.47 -27.36 49.36
C ALA A 13 -27.04 -28.05 48.07
N VAL A 14 -27.95 -28.12 47.10
CA VAL A 14 -27.62 -28.48 45.71
C VAL A 14 -26.86 -27.30 45.11
N LEU A 15 -25.53 -27.41 45.09
CA LEU A 15 -24.66 -26.54 44.30
C LEU A 15 -24.95 -26.81 42.82
N TYR A 16 -25.78 -25.96 42.22
CA TYR A 16 -25.84 -25.82 40.77
C TYR A 16 -24.48 -25.30 40.31
N SER A 17 -23.62 -26.21 39.84
CA SER A 17 -22.44 -25.85 39.06
C SER A 17 -22.94 -25.18 37.78
N ALA A 18 -22.97 -23.86 37.76
CA ALA A 18 -23.02 -23.11 36.52
C ALA A 18 -21.72 -23.41 35.78
N VAL A 19 -21.74 -24.43 34.92
CA VAL A 19 -20.72 -24.63 33.91
C VAL A 19 -20.85 -23.44 32.96
N SER A 20 -20.12 -22.37 33.27
CA SER A 20 -19.89 -21.30 32.30
C SER A 20 -19.19 -21.98 31.12
N SER A 21 -19.87 -22.14 29.99
CA SER A 21 -19.21 -22.58 28.77
C SER A 21 -18.16 -21.51 28.45
N ALA A 22 -16.89 -21.80 28.71
CA ALA A 22 -15.82 -20.98 28.18
C ALA A 22 -16.03 -20.92 26.66
N GLU A 23 -16.27 -19.72 26.15
CA GLU A 23 -16.45 -19.48 24.73
C GLU A 23 -15.19 -20.02 24.02
N SER A 24 -15.37 -20.92 23.06
CA SER A 24 -14.24 -21.57 22.40
C SER A 24 -13.41 -20.51 21.66
N ILE A 25 -12.12 -20.42 21.97
CA ILE A 25 -11.21 -19.46 21.34
C ILE A 25 -11.06 -19.80 19.84
N ASP A 26 -11.49 -18.90 18.96
CA ASP A 26 -11.28 -19.02 17.51
C ASP A 26 -9.91 -18.44 17.10
N ALA A 27 -8.89 -19.29 17.13
CA ALA A 27 -7.53 -18.92 16.75
C ALA A 27 -7.41 -18.40 15.31
N LYS A 28 -8.25 -18.88 14.38
CA LYS A 28 -8.22 -18.43 12.97
C LYS A 28 -8.73 -16.99 12.88
N LYS A 29 -9.84 -16.69 13.54
CA LYS A 29 -10.36 -15.33 13.63
C LYS A 29 -9.36 -14.39 14.30
N LEU A 30 -8.77 -14.79 15.42
CA LEU A 30 -7.73 -14.00 16.11
C LEU A 30 -6.52 -13.72 15.22
N TYR A 31 -6.06 -14.73 14.48
CA TYR A 31 -4.98 -14.54 13.50
C TYR A 31 -5.38 -13.54 12.41
N MET A 32 -6.58 -13.69 11.84
CA MET A 32 -7.10 -12.78 10.81
C MET A 32 -7.23 -11.35 11.32
N ASP A 33 -7.58 -11.18 12.59
CA ASP A 33 -7.77 -9.88 13.18
C ASP A 33 -6.45 -9.20 13.57
N ASN A 34 -5.46 -9.95 14.03
CA ASN A 34 -4.27 -9.36 14.66
C ASN A 34 -3.00 -9.50 13.82
N CYS A 35 -2.90 -10.55 13.00
CA CYS A 35 -1.65 -10.95 12.35
C CYS A 35 -1.69 -10.79 10.83
N ALA A 36 -2.87 -10.96 10.22
CA ALA A 36 -3.02 -10.99 8.76
C ALA A 36 -2.66 -9.68 8.06
N GLY A 37 -2.70 -8.52 8.76
CA GLY A 37 -2.26 -7.25 8.17
C GLY A 37 -0.79 -7.25 7.73
N CYS A 38 0.08 -7.96 8.47
CA CYS A 38 1.51 -8.07 8.16
C CYS A 38 1.86 -9.42 7.50
N HIS A 39 1.34 -10.51 8.05
CA HIS A 39 1.68 -11.87 7.60
C HIS A 39 0.78 -12.42 6.49
N GLN A 40 -0.23 -11.63 6.07
CA GLN A 40 -1.29 -11.95 5.11
C GLN A 40 -2.25 -13.05 5.58
N GLY A 41 -3.51 -13.00 5.15
CA GLY A 41 -4.52 -13.94 5.64
C GLY A 41 -4.19 -15.42 5.36
N GLY A 42 -3.52 -15.69 4.24
CA GLY A 42 -3.03 -17.03 3.90
C GLY A 42 -1.74 -17.45 4.62
N ARG A 43 -1.15 -16.60 5.48
CA ARG A 43 0.14 -16.82 6.17
C ARG A 43 1.36 -16.93 5.27
N VAL A 44 1.26 -16.50 4.01
CA VAL A 44 2.34 -16.62 3.03
C VAL A 44 3.50 -15.66 3.29
N GLY A 45 3.32 -14.63 4.12
CA GLY A 45 4.36 -13.66 4.44
C GLY A 45 4.74 -12.76 3.25
N THR A 46 5.44 -11.67 3.55
CA THR A 46 6.05 -10.79 2.54
C THR A 46 7.56 -11.05 2.49
N ARG A 47 8.31 -10.23 1.74
CA ARG A 47 9.78 -10.26 1.83
C ARG A 47 10.30 -9.76 3.20
N PHE A 48 9.61 -8.81 3.83
CA PHE A 48 10.02 -8.20 5.10
C PHE A 48 9.37 -8.85 6.32
N VAL A 49 8.32 -9.65 6.09
CA VAL A 49 7.54 -10.31 7.12
C VAL A 49 7.53 -11.80 6.80
N PRO A 50 8.02 -12.69 7.68
CA PRO A 50 8.17 -14.09 7.35
C PRO A 50 6.82 -14.76 7.09
N GLN A 51 6.86 -15.79 6.25
CA GLN A 51 5.81 -16.79 6.17
C GLN A 51 5.59 -17.44 7.55
N LEU A 52 4.38 -17.89 7.85
CA LEU A 52 4.06 -18.56 9.10
C LEU A 52 3.50 -19.96 8.81
N SER A 53 4.37 -20.98 8.89
CA SER A 53 4.04 -22.36 8.56
C SER A 53 4.53 -23.36 9.60
N LYS A 54 3.91 -24.55 9.61
CA LYS A 54 4.41 -25.71 10.35
C LYS A 54 5.84 -26.07 9.97
N GLU A 55 6.22 -25.91 8.70
CA GLU A 55 7.59 -26.20 8.26
C GLU A 55 8.63 -25.31 8.95
N GLN A 56 8.33 -24.01 9.14
CA GLN A 56 9.24 -23.06 9.74
C GLN A 56 9.21 -23.06 11.27
N LEU A 57 8.03 -23.25 11.86
CA LEU A 57 7.81 -23.06 13.30
C LEU A 57 7.49 -24.36 14.05
N GLY A 58 7.24 -25.46 13.35
CA GLY A 58 6.78 -26.74 13.90
C GLY A 58 7.73 -27.39 14.90
N ALA A 59 9.04 -27.12 14.77
CA ALA A 59 10.08 -27.61 15.67
C ALA A 59 10.14 -26.84 17.00
N LEU A 60 9.58 -25.63 17.06
CA LEU A 60 9.53 -24.83 18.28
C LEU A 60 8.40 -25.31 19.19
N SER A 61 8.54 -25.13 20.50
CA SER A 61 7.42 -25.38 21.43
C SER A 61 6.35 -24.30 21.29
N ASN A 62 5.10 -24.59 21.68
CA ASN A 62 4.05 -23.57 21.73
C ASN A 62 4.49 -22.39 22.62
N SER A 63 5.11 -22.66 23.78
CA SER A 63 5.63 -21.61 24.67
C SER A 63 6.68 -20.70 24.01
N ALA A 64 7.57 -21.26 23.19
CA ALA A 64 8.57 -20.47 22.46
C ALA A 64 7.90 -19.51 21.46
N VAL A 65 6.97 -20.01 20.65
CA VAL A 65 6.23 -19.19 19.68
C VAL A 65 5.33 -18.16 20.39
N SER A 66 4.65 -18.57 21.46
CA SER A 66 3.86 -17.69 22.32
C SER A 66 4.69 -16.57 22.93
N THR A 67 5.94 -16.86 23.34
CA THR A 67 6.86 -15.83 23.85
C THR A 67 7.20 -14.81 22.77
N MET A 68 7.51 -15.26 21.54
CA MET A 68 7.76 -14.35 20.41
C MET A 68 6.55 -13.46 20.12
N ILE A 69 5.32 -13.98 20.21
CA ILE A 69 4.09 -13.19 20.05
C ILE A 69 3.95 -12.19 21.21
N LYS A 70 4.12 -12.62 22.46
CA LYS A 70 4.00 -11.74 23.64
C LYS A 70 4.96 -10.56 23.60
N THR A 71 6.24 -10.83 23.34
CA THR A 71 7.29 -9.81 23.41
C THR A 71 7.47 -9.04 22.12
N GLY A 72 6.89 -9.53 21.03
CA GLY A 72 7.30 -9.13 19.69
C GLY A 72 8.74 -9.56 19.43
N ILE A 73 9.31 -9.09 18.33
CA ILE A 73 10.71 -9.37 17.97
C ILE A 73 11.47 -8.04 17.88
N PRO A 74 12.36 -7.73 18.84
CA PRO A 74 13.17 -6.52 18.83
C PRO A 74 13.95 -6.36 17.52
N GLY A 75 14.02 -5.12 17.02
CA GLY A 75 14.67 -4.81 15.74
C GLY A 75 13.85 -5.19 14.50
N THR A 76 12.60 -5.65 14.67
CA THR A 76 11.68 -5.93 13.57
C THR A 76 10.38 -5.13 13.70
N LEU A 77 9.50 -5.27 12.71
CA LEU A 77 8.17 -4.66 12.72
C LEU A 77 7.15 -5.38 13.60
N MET A 78 7.49 -6.55 14.17
CA MET A 78 6.56 -7.36 14.96
C MET A 78 6.40 -6.77 16.37
N PRO A 79 5.24 -6.18 16.70
CA PRO A 79 5.04 -5.55 17.99
C PRO A 79 4.82 -6.58 19.12
N PRO A 80 5.01 -6.19 20.38
CA PRO A 80 4.57 -6.98 21.52
C PRO A 80 3.05 -7.05 21.60
N TRP A 81 2.50 -8.24 21.82
CA TRP A 81 1.05 -8.47 22.02
C TRP A 81 0.66 -8.70 23.47
N VAL A 82 1.63 -8.71 24.39
CA VAL A 82 1.36 -8.77 25.83
C VAL A 82 0.43 -7.62 26.26
N GLY A 83 -0.62 -7.96 27.01
CA GLY A 83 -1.63 -6.99 27.45
C GLY A 83 -2.62 -6.54 26.37
N LYS A 84 -2.46 -6.97 25.11
CA LYS A 84 -3.42 -6.79 24.02
C LYS A 84 -4.23 -8.05 23.73
N LEU A 85 -3.56 -9.20 23.81
CA LEU A 85 -4.19 -10.51 23.77
C LEU A 85 -3.92 -11.23 25.10
N SER A 86 -4.88 -12.04 25.55
CA SER A 86 -4.70 -12.91 26.70
C SER A 86 -3.70 -14.03 26.41
N GLU A 87 -3.20 -14.64 27.48
CA GLU A 87 -2.24 -15.75 27.40
C GLU A 87 -2.80 -16.94 26.60
N ASP A 88 -4.08 -17.26 26.77
CA ASP A 88 -4.76 -18.35 26.07
C ASP A 88 -4.99 -18.02 24.59
N GLU A 89 -5.34 -16.77 24.27
CA GLU A 89 -5.46 -16.31 22.88
C GLU A 89 -4.11 -16.41 22.16
N ILE A 90 -3.02 -15.93 22.78
CA ILE A 90 -1.68 -16.03 22.21
C ILE A 90 -1.26 -17.49 22.03
N SER A 91 -1.50 -18.33 23.04
CA SER A 91 -1.23 -19.77 22.98
C SER A 91 -1.99 -20.44 21.84
N SER A 92 -3.25 -20.05 21.60
CA SER A 92 -4.06 -20.58 20.50
C SER A 92 -3.54 -20.17 19.11
N ILE A 93 -3.08 -18.93 18.95
CA ILE A 93 -2.47 -18.46 17.69
C ILE A 93 -1.14 -19.18 17.46
N ALA A 94 -0.31 -19.31 18.50
CA ALA A 94 0.95 -20.04 18.45
C ALA A 94 0.72 -21.51 18.04
N GLU A 95 -0.33 -22.14 18.57
CA GLU A 95 -0.70 -23.50 18.21
C GLU A 95 -1.11 -23.60 16.74
N LEU A 96 -1.98 -22.69 16.28
CA LEU A 96 -2.43 -22.64 14.91
C LEU A 96 -1.25 -22.54 13.94
N ILE A 97 -0.35 -21.57 14.13
CA ILE A 97 0.74 -21.33 13.17
C ILE A 97 1.81 -22.42 13.19
N ARG A 98 2.01 -23.08 14.33
CA ARG A 98 2.96 -24.18 14.49
C ARG A 98 2.47 -25.49 13.88
N THR A 99 1.16 -25.74 13.91
CA THR A 99 0.59 -27.04 13.54
C THR A 99 0.02 -27.10 12.13
N THR A 100 -0.18 -25.95 11.48
CA THR A 100 -0.83 -25.88 10.17
C THR A 100 0.01 -25.14 9.14
N ASN A 101 -0.19 -25.47 7.85
CA ASN A 101 0.45 -24.78 6.72
C ASN A 101 -0.45 -23.68 6.15
N PRO A 102 0.11 -22.68 5.45
CA PRO A 102 -0.64 -21.69 4.66
C PRO A 102 -1.82 -22.29 3.91
N GLU A 103 -2.97 -21.65 4.03
CA GLU A 103 -4.22 -22.09 3.39
C GLU A 103 -4.44 -21.32 2.09
N ASN A 104 -4.88 -22.02 1.05
CA ASN A 104 -5.42 -21.38 -0.16
C ASN A 104 -6.83 -20.90 0.14
N LEU A 105 -6.93 -19.72 0.74
CA LEU A 105 -8.22 -19.10 1.02
C LEU A 105 -8.76 -18.42 -0.23
N ASP A 106 -10.07 -18.52 -0.45
CA ASP A 106 -10.77 -17.84 -1.53
C ASP A 106 -11.64 -16.69 -1.01
N PHE A 107 -11.92 -15.73 -1.88
CA PHE A 107 -12.86 -14.64 -1.64
C PHE A 107 -13.52 -14.27 -2.97
N THR A 108 -14.81 -14.57 -3.10
CA THR A 108 -15.51 -14.52 -4.39
C THR A 108 -16.11 -13.13 -4.66
N LEU A 109 -16.52 -12.91 -5.91
CA LEU A 109 -17.29 -11.74 -6.30
C LEU A 109 -18.57 -11.58 -5.46
N GLU A 110 -19.23 -12.69 -5.10
CA GLU A 110 -20.45 -12.65 -4.30
C GLU A 110 -20.16 -12.29 -2.83
N ASP A 111 -19.04 -12.74 -2.27
CA ASP A 111 -18.59 -12.29 -0.94
C ASP A 111 -18.30 -10.78 -0.95
N ALA A 112 -17.68 -10.28 -2.02
CA ALA A 112 -17.44 -8.85 -2.19
C ALA A 112 -18.75 -8.06 -2.23
N LYS A 113 -19.73 -8.50 -3.02
CA LYS A 113 -21.05 -7.84 -3.11
C LYS A 113 -21.76 -7.79 -1.76
N LYS A 114 -21.74 -8.89 -1.01
CA LYS A 114 -22.33 -8.97 0.35
C LYS A 114 -21.65 -8.05 1.37
N SER A 115 -20.39 -7.72 1.15
CA SER A 115 -19.60 -6.85 2.04
C SER A 115 -19.78 -5.35 1.79
N LEU A 116 -20.53 -4.94 0.76
CA LEU A 116 -20.75 -3.55 0.43
C LEU A 116 -21.66 -2.88 1.48
N GLU A 117 -21.16 -1.81 2.09
CA GLU A 117 -21.84 -1.01 3.09
C GLU A 117 -21.93 0.46 2.64
N ILE A 118 -23.12 1.05 2.76
CA ILE A 118 -23.34 2.49 2.65
C ILE A 118 -23.25 3.07 4.07
N LEU A 119 -22.22 3.88 4.33
CA LEU A 119 -21.95 4.45 5.65
C LEU A 119 -22.66 5.80 5.84
N VAL A 120 -22.80 6.57 4.76
CA VAL A 120 -23.45 7.88 4.74
C VAL A 120 -24.26 8.01 3.46
N ASP A 121 -25.47 8.54 3.54
CA ASP A 121 -26.24 8.92 2.35
C ASP A 121 -25.59 10.13 1.66
N GLU A 122 -24.98 9.89 0.51
CA GLU A 122 -24.25 10.91 -0.26
C GLU A 122 -25.12 12.11 -0.67
N LYS A 123 -26.44 11.93 -0.76
CA LYS A 123 -27.39 13.02 -1.09
C LYS A 123 -27.49 14.08 0.01
N THR A 124 -27.11 13.72 1.24
CA THR A 124 -27.15 14.62 2.41
C THR A 124 -25.88 15.44 2.57
N LEU A 125 -24.84 15.16 1.77
CA LEU A 125 -23.54 15.78 1.93
C LEU A 125 -23.52 17.18 1.28
N PRO A 126 -22.79 18.14 1.87
CA PRO A 126 -22.63 19.48 1.29
C PRO A 126 -21.95 19.41 -0.09
N ASN A 127 -22.16 20.45 -0.89
CA ASN A 127 -21.58 20.60 -2.23
C ASN A 127 -20.22 21.34 -2.24
N ALA A 128 -19.68 21.68 -1.06
CA ALA A 128 -18.40 22.34 -0.90
C ALA A 128 -17.68 21.85 0.38
N PRO A 129 -16.35 22.00 0.47
CA PRO A 129 -15.58 21.65 1.67
C PRO A 129 -16.07 22.38 2.93
N ILE A 130 -16.14 21.67 4.05
CA ILE A 130 -16.50 22.23 5.36
C ILE A 130 -15.30 22.77 6.16
N TYR A 131 -14.11 22.74 5.55
CA TYR A 131 -12.86 23.25 6.10
C TYR A 131 -12.24 24.28 5.14
N LYS A 132 -11.35 25.11 5.67
CA LYS A 132 -10.75 26.24 4.96
C LYS A 132 -9.43 25.86 4.27
N SER A 133 -9.50 24.92 3.32
CA SER A 133 -8.36 24.55 2.46
C SER A 133 -8.85 24.17 1.07
N ASP A 134 -8.03 24.43 0.06
CA ASP A 134 -8.25 23.90 -1.30
C ASP A 134 -8.06 22.38 -1.25
N VAL A 135 -9.05 21.63 -1.73
CA VAL A 135 -9.03 20.16 -1.69
C VAL A 135 -7.81 19.63 -2.46
N MET A 136 -7.34 20.33 -3.48
CA MET A 136 -6.15 19.95 -4.25
C MET A 136 -4.83 20.14 -3.50
N ASP A 137 -4.83 20.90 -2.40
CA ASP A 137 -3.67 21.06 -1.51
C ASP A 137 -3.60 19.99 -0.41
N LEU A 138 -4.56 19.06 -0.36
CA LEU A 138 -4.55 18.01 0.66
C LEU A 138 -3.36 17.05 0.49
N MET A 139 -2.73 16.76 1.63
CA MET A 139 -1.74 15.71 1.81
C MET A 139 -2.36 14.62 2.69
N ALA A 140 -2.50 13.42 2.15
CA ALA A 140 -2.97 12.27 2.93
C ALA A 140 -1.78 11.42 3.40
N VAL A 141 -1.77 11.04 4.67
CA VAL A 141 -0.74 10.21 5.29
C VAL A 141 -1.40 8.98 5.91
N MET A 142 -0.91 7.80 5.55
CA MET A 142 -1.39 6.55 6.09
C MET A 142 -0.72 6.30 7.44
N GLY A 143 -1.47 6.46 8.54
CA GLY A 143 -1.07 6.02 9.86
C GLY A 143 -1.47 4.58 10.04
N ARG A 144 -0.52 3.66 9.89
CA ARG A 144 -0.82 2.22 9.96
C ARG A 144 -1.17 1.79 11.38
N GLY A 145 -0.67 2.49 12.39
CA GLY A 145 -0.76 2.06 13.78
C GLY A 145 0.22 0.94 14.09
N ARG A 146 0.52 0.71 15.36
CA ARG A 146 1.51 -0.29 15.77
C ARG A 146 0.99 -1.70 15.55
N HIS A 147 -0.31 -1.90 15.77
CA HIS A 147 -0.99 -3.20 15.62
C HIS A 147 -1.76 -3.35 14.31
N ALA A 148 -1.66 -2.38 13.39
CA ALA A 148 -2.34 -2.40 12.10
C ALA A 148 -3.87 -2.58 12.18
N GLN A 149 -4.49 -2.10 13.27
CA GLN A 149 -5.92 -2.19 13.53
C GLN A 149 -6.48 -0.90 14.15
N ALA A 150 -7.78 -0.65 13.95
CA ALA A 150 -8.52 0.35 14.70
C ALA A 150 -8.40 0.15 16.22
N PRO A 151 -8.41 1.24 17.02
CA PRO A 151 -8.52 2.64 16.61
C PRO A 151 -7.17 3.27 16.21
N GLU A 152 -6.06 2.51 16.20
CA GLU A 152 -4.73 3.05 15.86
C GLU A 152 -4.56 3.32 14.36
N SER A 153 -5.18 2.49 13.51
CA SER A 153 -5.14 2.65 12.05
C SER A 153 -6.03 3.80 11.57
N LYS A 154 -5.41 4.81 10.97
CA LYS A 154 -6.07 6.05 10.54
C LYS A 154 -5.46 6.61 9.27
N ILE A 155 -6.26 7.32 8.51
CA ILE A 155 -5.81 8.22 7.44
C ILE A 155 -5.78 9.63 8.03
N PHE A 156 -4.64 10.32 7.91
CA PHE A 156 -4.49 11.71 8.34
C PHE A 156 -4.48 12.61 7.11
N PHE A 157 -5.30 13.66 7.12
CA PHE A 157 -5.31 14.69 6.08
C PHE A 157 -4.69 15.98 6.62
N PHE A 158 -3.79 16.58 5.85
CA PHE A 158 -3.17 17.86 6.15
C PHE A 158 -3.39 18.83 4.99
N ASP A 159 -3.48 20.11 5.31
CA ASP A 159 -3.44 21.19 4.33
C ASP A 159 -1.97 21.43 3.93
N GLY A 160 -1.60 21.15 2.69
CA GLY A 160 -0.24 21.30 2.20
C GLY A 160 0.28 22.75 2.12
N LYS A 161 -0.58 23.77 2.25
CA LYS A 161 -0.12 25.17 2.32
C LYS A 161 0.26 25.58 3.73
N THR A 162 -0.50 25.11 4.72
CA THR A 162 -0.34 25.51 6.13
C THR A 162 0.33 24.44 6.98
N ASN A 163 0.48 23.23 6.45
CA ASN A 163 0.93 22.02 7.12
C ASN A 163 0.07 21.56 8.31
N LYS A 164 -1.12 22.17 8.49
CA LYS A 164 -2.01 21.86 9.60
C LYS A 164 -2.86 20.63 9.29
N LYS A 165 -3.07 19.78 10.30
CA LYS A 165 -4.00 18.64 10.22
C LYS A 165 -5.43 19.15 10.02
N VAL A 166 -6.09 18.63 8.99
CA VAL A 166 -7.48 18.92 8.61
C VAL A 166 -8.42 17.88 9.23
N ALA A 167 -8.07 16.60 9.13
CA ALA A 167 -8.93 15.51 9.61
C ALA A 167 -8.17 14.21 9.87
N GLU A 168 -8.84 13.29 10.55
CA GLU A 168 -8.45 11.89 10.72
C GLU A 168 -9.65 11.02 10.34
N ILE A 169 -9.42 9.93 9.62
CA ILE A 169 -10.46 8.94 9.31
C ILE A 169 -9.98 7.58 9.78
N GLU A 170 -10.71 6.95 10.69
CA GLU A 170 -10.41 5.61 11.16
C GLU A 170 -10.67 4.56 10.07
N THR A 171 -9.79 3.57 10.01
CA THR A 171 -9.98 2.37 9.18
C THR A 171 -9.87 1.14 10.06
N VAL A 172 -10.67 0.11 9.77
CA VAL A 172 -10.67 -1.13 10.58
C VAL A 172 -9.28 -1.77 10.67
N LYS A 173 -8.52 -1.72 9.57
CA LYS A 173 -7.14 -2.23 9.45
C LYS A 173 -6.24 -1.17 8.85
N ALA A 174 -4.92 -1.40 8.90
CA ALA A 174 -3.92 -0.47 8.37
C ALA A 174 -4.24 -0.02 6.93
N PRO A 175 -4.42 1.29 6.70
CA PRO A 175 -4.57 1.82 5.35
C PRO A 175 -3.21 1.78 4.65
N HIS A 176 -3.19 1.50 3.35
CA HIS A 176 -1.95 1.30 2.61
C HIS A 176 -1.84 2.20 1.38
N ILE A 177 -2.81 2.12 0.47
CA ILE A 177 -2.80 2.92 -0.77
C ILE A 177 -4.02 3.83 -0.80
N LEU A 178 -3.77 5.10 -1.10
CA LEU A 178 -4.80 6.06 -1.48
C LEU A 178 -4.72 6.35 -2.99
N ARG A 179 -5.89 6.50 -3.62
CA ARG A 179 -6.05 7.07 -4.96
C ARG A 179 -7.11 8.14 -4.92
N TYR A 180 -6.81 9.30 -5.49
CA TYR A 180 -7.79 10.34 -5.73
C TYR A 180 -8.52 10.06 -7.03
N HIS A 181 -9.78 10.49 -7.13
CA HIS A 181 -10.54 10.39 -8.36
C HIS A 181 -9.97 11.37 -9.40
N PRO A 182 -9.61 10.90 -10.61
CA PRO A 182 -8.79 11.69 -11.53
C PRO A 182 -9.51 12.92 -12.11
N THR A 183 -10.84 12.88 -12.21
CA THR A 183 -11.65 13.95 -12.83
C THR A 183 -12.63 14.63 -11.88
N ASN A 184 -12.66 14.23 -10.59
CA ASN A 184 -13.59 14.75 -9.60
C ASN A 184 -12.83 14.97 -8.28
N PRO A 185 -12.48 16.23 -7.93
CA PRO A 185 -11.63 16.51 -6.78
C PRO A 185 -12.30 16.17 -5.43
N ARG A 186 -13.58 15.84 -5.42
CA ARG A 186 -14.30 15.49 -4.19
C ARG A 186 -13.94 14.11 -3.66
N TRP A 187 -13.58 13.16 -4.52
CA TRP A 187 -13.55 11.75 -4.12
C TRP A 187 -12.13 11.21 -4.01
N ALA A 188 -11.91 10.43 -2.97
CA ALA A 188 -10.73 9.58 -2.83
C ALA A 188 -11.14 8.17 -2.42
N TYR A 189 -10.24 7.24 -2.66
CA TYR A 189 -10.40 5.84 -2.31
C TYR A 189 -9.18 5.41 -1.51
N VAL A 190 -9.39 4.71 -0.41
CA VAL A 190 -8.32 4.09 0.36
C VAL A 190 -8.52 2.60 0.44
N LYS A 191 -7.45 1.85 0.20
CA LYS A 191 -7.41 0.41 0.39
C LYS A 191 -6.49 0.01 1.55
N THR A 192 -6.96 -0.91 2.38
CA THR A 192 -6.21 -1.46 3.52
C THR A 192 -5.38 -2.69 3.13
N ASP A 193 -4.47 -3.10 4.01
CA ASP A 193 -3.66 -4.33 3.86
C ASP A 193 -4.53 -5.60 3.69
N THR A 194 -5.71 -5.59 4.32
CA THR A 194 -6.72 -6.67 4.30
C THR A 194 -7.82 -6.43 3.27
N SER A 195 -7.58 -5.56 2.29
CA SER A 195 -8.44 -5.37 1.10
C SER A 195 -9.84 -4.84 1.37
N GLU A 196 -10.07 -4.08 2.44
CA GLU A 196 -11.19 -3.15 2.51
C GLU A 196 -10.89 -1.90 1.67
N ILE A 197 -11.87 -1.43 0.91
CA ILE A 197 -11.84 -0.16 0.19
C ILE A 197 -12.87 0.78 0.79
N TYR A 198 -12.44 1.99 1.13
CA TYR A 198 -13.28 3.09 1.59
C TYR A 198 -13.37 4.14 0.48
N LYS A 199 -14.59 4.60 0.16
CA LYS A 199 -14.82 5.82 -0.62
C LYS A 199 -14.92 6.99 0.36
N ILE A 200 -14.10 8.02 0.17
CA ILE A 200 -13.96 9.15 1.07
C ILE A 200 -14.47 10.41 0.38
N ASP A 201 -15.43 11.09 1.01
CA ASP A 201 -15.84 12.44 0.65
C ASP A 201 -14.82 13.43 1.21
N LEU A 202 -13.98 14.00 0.35
CA LEU A 202 -12.98 14.98 0.75
C LEU A 202 -13.59 16.32 1.15
N TYR A 203 -14.88 16.57 0.90
CA TYR A 203 -15.50 17.82 1.36
C TYR A 203 -15.88 17.78 2.83
N THR A 204 -16.28 16.60 3.32
CA THR A 204 -16.67 16.39 4.72
C THR A 204 -15.66 15.57 5.53
N MET A 205 -14.66 14.99 4.88
CA MET A 205 -13.67 14.08 5.47
C MET A 205 -14.32 12.85 6.10
N LYS A 206 -15.35 12.31 5.44
CA LYS A 206 -16.06 11.09 5.87
C LYS A 206 -15.86 9.96 4.89
N ALA A 207 -15.69 8.74 5.40
CA ALA A 207 -15.92 7.55 4.60
C ALA A 207 -17.44 7.40 4.36
N VAL A 208 -17.84 7.34 3.10
CA VAL A 208 -19.27 7.28 2.70
C VAL A 208 -19.71 5.87 2.33
N ARG A 209 -18.77 5.03 1.88
CA ARG A 209 -19.00 3.62 1.53
C ARG A 209 -17.78 2.78 1.88
N LYS A 210 -18.00 1.50 2.11
CA LYS A 210 -16.95 0.51 2.36
C LYS A 210 -17.29 -0.81 1.66
N VAL A 211 -16.29 -1.50 1.12
CA VAL A 211 -16.45 -2.84 0.53
C VAL A 211 -15.16 -3.64 0.74
N LYS A 212 -15.25 -4.95 0.95
CA LYS A 212 -14.10 -5.86 0.99
C LYS A 212 -13.94 -6.54 -0.37
N THR A 213 -12.75 -6.47 -0.94
CA THR A 213 -12.50 -7.00 -2.31
C THR A 213 -11.75 -8.31 -2.33
N ALA A 214 -11.11 -8.67 -1.21
CA ALA A 214 -10.32 -9.89 -1.04
C ALA A 214 -9.98 -10.09 0.44
N ILE A 215 -9.13 -11.09 0.72
CA ILE A 215 -8.62 -11.33 2.08
C ILE A 215 -7.42 -10.43 2.39
N SER A 216 -6.52 -10.23 1.44
CA SER A 216 -5.35 -9.36 1.60
C SER A 216 -4.78 -8.88 0.27
N GLY A 217 -4.03 -7.78 0.33
CA GLY A 217 -3.36 -7.17 -0.81
C GLY A 217 -3.72 -5.69 -0.95
N PRO A 218 -2.74 -4.78 -0.98
CA PRO A 218 -3.01 -3.34 -0.88
C PRO A 218 -3.22 -2.63 -2.22
N PHE A 219 -2.87 -3.27 -3.35
CA PHE A 219 -2.79 -2.56 -4.63
C PHE A 219 -4.16 -2.23 -5.22
N MET A 220 -4.30 -1.01 -5.75
CA MET A 220 -5.44 -0.58 -6.53
C MET A 220 -5.12 0.60 -7.46
N ALA A 221 -5.97 0.79 -8.47
CA ALA A 221 -6.00 1.98 -9.32
C ALA A 221 -7.46 2.39 -9.62
N VAL A 222 -7.64 3.66 -9.95
CA VAL A 222 -8.90 4.21 -10.49
C VAL A 222 -8.68 4.43 -11.98
N SER A 223 -9.65 4.08 -12.83
CA SER A 223 -9.58 4.35 -14.28
C SER A 223 -9.49 5.85 -14.52
N TRP A 224 -8.88 6.27 -15.63
CA TRP A 224 -8.63 7.69 -15.91
C TRP A 224 -9.91 8.51 -16.14
N ASP A 225 -10.98 7.86 -16.58
CA ASP A 225 -12.31 8.47 -16.63
C ASP A 225 -13.03 8.49 -15.28
N GLY A 226 -12.44 7.92 -14.23
CA GLY A 226 -12.95 7.91 -12.86
C GLY A 226 -14.04 6.89 -12.58
N LYS A 227 -14.48 6.11 -13.57
CA LYS A 227 -15.67 5.24 -13.46
C LYS A 227 -15.43 3.91 -12.76
N TRP A 228 -14.19 3.43 -12.77
CA TRP A 228 -13.86 2.07 -12.34
C TRP A 228 -12.71 2.06 -11.34
N ILE A 229 -12.71 1.07 -10.47
CA ILE A 229 -11.60 0.74 -9.58
C ILE A 229 -11.17 -0.69 -9.90
N ALA A 230 -9.87 -0.89 -10.12
CA ALA A 230 -9.27 -2.22 -10.12
C ALA A 230 -8.54 -2.44 -8.80
N ALA A 231 -8.88 -3.52 -8.09
CA ALA A 231 -8.33 -3.87 -6.78
C ALA A 231 -7.65 -5.24 -6.84
N GLY A 232 -6.32 -5.25 -6.78
CA GLY A 232 -5.50 -6.46 -6.82
C GLY A 232 -5.33 -7.11 -5.46
N SER A 233 -5.35 -8.43 -5.38
CA SER A 233 -5.17 -9.19 -4.14
C SER A 233 -3.96 -10.11 -4.17
N ILE A 234 -3.36 -10.32 -2.99
CA ILE A 234 -2.40 -11.40 -2.79
C ILE A 234 -3.14 -12.69 -2.45
N VAL A 235 -4.19 -12.61 -1.61
CA VAL A 235 -5.04 -13.76 -1.31
C VAL A 235 -6.48 -13.40 -1.71
N PRO A 236 -7.09 -14.09 -2.69
CA PRO A 236 -6.63 -15.34 -3.33
C PRO A 236 -5.62 -15.21 -4.48
N GLY A 237 -5.23 -14.00 -4.89
CA GLY A 237 -4.47 -13.81 -6.13
C GLY A 237 -5.41 -13.51 -7.29
N ALA A 238 -6.10 -12.37 -7.18
CA ALA A 238 -7.15 -11.97 -8.11
C ALA A 238 -7.16 -10.45 -8.31
N VAL A 239 -7.98 -10.01 -9.24
CA VAL A 239 -8.30 -8.60 -9.48
C VAL A 239 -9.82 -8.46 -9.43
N MET A 240 -10.31 -7.60 -8.55
CA MET A 240 -11.71 -7.21 -8.46
C MET A 240 -11.90 -5.87 -9.17
N ILE A 241 -12.88 -5.77 -10.07
CA ILE A 241 -13.31 -4.51 -10.68
C ILE A 241 -14.57 -4.03 -10.00
N LEU A 242 -14.60 -2.74 -9.64
CA LEU A 242 -15.73 -2.09 -8.99
C LEU A 242 -16.15 -0.85 -9.77
N ASN A 243 -17.45 -0.52 -9.73
CA ASN A 243 -17.91 0.82 -10.07
C ASN A 243 -17.39 1.81 -9.00
N ALA A 244 -16.72 2.88 -9.41
CA ALA A 244 -16.06 3.80 -8.49
C ALA A 244 -17.06 4.70 -7.72
N ASP A 245 -18.22 4.98 -8.30
CA ASP A 245 -19.25 5.79 -7.65
C ASP A 245 -19.96 5.01 -6.56
N THR A 246 -20.35 3.77 -6.83
CA THR A 246 -21.17 2.96 -5.92
C THR A 246 -20.37 1.99 -5.04
N LEU A 247 -19.10 1.74 -5.38
CA LEU A 247 -18.28 0.62 -4.90
C LEU A 247 -18.88 -0.76 -5.17
N GLU A 248 -19.81 -0.89 -6.12
CA GLU A 248 -20.38 -2.18 -6.49
C GLU A 248 -19.35 -3.06 -7.21
N PRO A 249 -19.05 -4.28 -6.74
CA PRO A 249 -18.19 -5.22 -7.44
C PRO A 249 -18.88 -5.78 -8.68
N VAL A 250 -18.24 -5.64 -9.85
CA VAL A 250 -18.83 -6.03 -11.15
C VAL A 250 -18.12 -7.20 -11.83
N LYS A 251 -16.83 -7.42 -11.55
CA LYS A 251 -16.05 -8.45 -12.22
C LYS A 251 -14.88 -8.92 -11.36
N GLN A 252 -14.51 -10.19 -11.48
CA GLN A 252 -13.33 -10.76 -10.84
C GLN A 252 -12.51 -11.59 -11.84
N TYR A 253 -11.19 -11.46 -11.76
CA TYR A 253 -10.23 -12.26 -12.52
C TYR A 253 -9.27 -12.94 -11.57
N TYR A 254 -9.19 -14.27 -11.60
CA TYR A 254 -8.11 -14.99 -10.91
C TYR A 254 -6.83 -14.94 -11.75
N LEU A 255 -5.71 -14.61 -11.09
CA LEU A 255 -4.41 -14.50 -11.74
C LEU A 255 -3.78 -15.88 -11.89
N LYS A 256 -4.38 -16.67 -12.77
CA LYS A 256 -3.95 -18.03 -13.11
C LYS A 256 -3.31 -18.07 -14.49
N GLY A 257 -2.29 -18.90 -14.60
CA GLY A 257 -1.60 -19.21 -15.85
C GLY A 257 -1.06 -20.64 -15.82
N THR A 258 -0.20 -20.98 -16.77
CA THR A 258 0.45 -22.28 -16.84
C THR A 258 1.95 -22.11 -16.74
N ASP A 259 2.62 -22.99 -15.99
CA ASP A 259 4.09 -23.04 -15.98
C ASP A 259 4.65 -23.71 -17.24
N ALA A 260 5.98 -23.82 -17.34
CA ALA A 260 6.65 -24.42 -18.49
C ALA A 260 6.33 -25.93 -18.69
N SER A 261 5.81 -26.60 -17.66
CA SER A 261 5.35 -28.00 -17.74
C SER A 261 3.89 -28.13 -18.14
N GLY A 262 3.16 -27.02 -18.33
CA GLY A 262 1.73 -26.99 -18.60
C GLY A 262 0.85 -27.10 -17.35
N LYS A 263 1.43 -27.11 -16.15
CA LYS A 263 0.69 -27.16 -14.89
C LYS A 263 0.09 -25.78 -14.58
N GLU A 264 -1.18 -25.75 -14.17
CA GLU A 264 -1.81 -24.50 -13.70
C GLU A 264 -1.08 -23.99 -12.44
N ILE A 265 -0.70 -22.72 -12.49
CA ILE A 265 -0.11 -21.99 -11.37
C ILE A 265 -0.93 -20.75 -11.08
N SER A 266 -1.08 -20.44 -9.80
CA SER A 266 -1.67 -19.20 -9.33
C SER A 266 -0.59 -18.18 -9.03
N SER A 267 -0.96 -16.91 -9.14
CA SER A 267 -0.08 -15.78 -8.90
C SER A 267 -0.75 -14.73 -8.06
N TYR A 268 0.07 -13.85 -7.51
CA TYR A 268 -0.37 -12.75 -6.67
C TYR A 268 -0.46 -11.48 -7.52
N SER A 269 -1.47 -10.67 -7.23
CA SER A 269 -1.50 -9.33 -7.79
C SER A 269 -0.43 -8.49 -7.12
N ALA A 270 0.39 -7.84 -7.95
CA ALA A 270 1.32 -6.82 -7.53
C ALA A 270 0.79 -5.45 -7.98
N SER A 271 1.61 -4.62 -8.63
CA SER A 271 1.20 -3.30 -9.09
C SER A 271 -0.14 -3.34 -9.84
N VAL A 272 -1.04 -2.45 -9.46
CA VAL A 272 -2.23 -2.11 -10.22
C VAL A 272 -2.13 -0.64 -10.57
N THR A 273 -2.12 -0.32 -11.87
CA THR A 273 -2.05 1.05 -12.40
C THR A 273 -3.13 1.26 -13.46
N ALA A 274 -3.35 2.51 -13.85
CA ALA A 274 -4.25 2.87 -14.95
C ALA A 274 -3.53 3.80 -15.92
N SER A 275 -3.80 3.63 -17.22
CA SER A 275 -3.31 4.51 -18.28
C SER A 275 -4.46 5.22 -18.96
N ALA A 276 -4.27 6.51 -19.27
CA ALA A 276 -5.22 7.28 -20.06
C ALA A 276 -5.26 6.79 -21.52
N VAL A 277 -4.18 6.15 -21.98
CA VAL A 277 -4.11 5.53 -23.31
C VAL A 277 -5.02 4.31 -23.34
N GLY A 278 -6.13 4.44 -24.06
CA GLY A 278 -7.16 3.39 -24.15
C GLY A 278 -7.95 3.18 -22.86
N ASN A 279 -7.79 4.04 -21.85
CA ASN A 279 -8.41 3.93 -20.51
C ASN A 279 -8.28 2.52 -19.90
N GLN A 280 -7.07 1.97 -19.86
CA GLN A 280 -6.84 0.57 -19.47
C GLN A 280 -6.20 0.47 -18.09
N PHE A 281 -6.57 -0.56 -17.32
CA PHE A 281 -5.79 -0.96 -16.15
C PHE A 281 -4.62 -1.83 -16.58
N SER A 282 -3.50 -1.74 -15.86
CA SER A 282 -2.47 -2.78 -15.88
C SER A 282 -2.38 -3.47 -14.52
N VAL A 283 -2.24 -4.78 -14.54
CA VAL A 283 -2.06 -5.61 -13.34
C VAL A 283 -0.86 -6.52 -13.54
N ALA A 284 0.14 -6.41 -12.66
CA ALA A 284 1.26 -7.32 -12.66
C ALA A 284 0.89 -8.63 -11.95
N ALA A 285 0.90 -9.74 -12.70
CA ALA A 285 0.77 -11.09 -12.14
C ALA A 285 2.16 -11.58 -11.73
N ARG A 286 2.50 -11.32 -10.46
CA ARG A 286 3.85 -11.37 -9.88
C ARG A 286 4.71 -12.56 -10.31
N THR A 287 4.21 -13.78 -10.11
CA THR A 287 4.96 -15.02 -10.33
C THR A 287 4.77 -15.60 -11.73
N LEU A 288 3.76 -15.15 -12.49
CA LEU A 288 3.58 -15.56 -13.89
C LEU A 288 4.60 -14.87 -14.80
N GLY A 289 5.08 -13.68 -14.42
CA GLY A 289 5.86 -12.83 -15.32
C GLY A 289 4.99 -12.26 -16.43
N GLU A 290 3.79 -11.82 -16.08
CA GLU A 290 2.80 -11.28 -17.01
C GLU A 290 2.25 -9.95 -16.52
N VAL A 291 1.98 -9.05 -17.45
CA VAL A 291 1.16 -7.85 -17.25
C VAL A 291 -0.17 -8.04 -17.95
N TRP A 292 -1.26 -7.93 -17.20
CA TRP A 292 -2.62 -8.05 -17.71
C TRP A 292 -3.18 -6.65 -17.92
N LEU A 293 -3.43 -6.28 -19.18
CA LEU A 293 -4.12 -5.06 -19.54
C LEU A 293 -5.62 -5.31 -19.61
N ILE A 294 -6.39 -4.67 -18.73
CA ILE A 294 -7.85 -4.83 -18.63
C ILE A 294 -8.49 -3.56 -19.20
N ASP A 295 -9.39 -3.72 -20.17
CA ASP A 295 -10.16 -2.62 -20.77
C ASP A 295 -11.54 -2.53 -20.08
N PRO A 296 -11.72 -1.69 -19.04
CA PRO A 296 -12.93 -1.68 -18.24
C PRO A 296 -14.15 -1.08 -18.98
N ASN A 297 -13.96 -0.48 -20.15
CA ASN A 297 -15.03 0.21 -20.89
C ASN A 297 -15.76 -0.69 -21.89
N LYS A 298 -15.38 -1.97 -22.00
CA LYS A 298 -16.06 -2.96 -22.84
C LYS A 298 -16.91 -3.91 -21.99
N PRO A 299 -18.02 -4.45 -22.54
CA PRO A 299 -18.98 -5.27 -21.78
C PRO A 299 -18.34 -6.44 -20.99
N ASP A 300 -17.37 -7.14 -21.58
CA ASP A 300 -16.70 -8.28 -20.94
C ASP A 300 -15.39 -7.93 -20.22
N MET A 301 -15.00 -6.65 -20.27
CA MET A 301 -13.74 -6.13 -19.78
C MET A 301 -12.53 -7.01 -20.22
N PRO A 302 -12.25 -7.11 -21.53
CA PRO A 302 -11.30 -8.07 -22.07
C PRO A 302 -9.88 -7.82 -21.55
N VAL A 303 -9.13 -8.92 -21.41
CA VAL A 303 -7.76 -8.92 -20.89
C VAL A 303 -6.76 -9.21 -22.00
N THR A 304 -5.77 -8.33 -22.17
CA THR A 304 -4.57 -8.61 -22.98
C THR A 304 -3.42 -9.00 -22.04
N LYS A 305 -2.88 -10.20 -22.19
CA LYS A 305 -1.74 -10.67 -21.37
C LYS A 305 -0.43 -10.42 -22.11
N ILE A 306 0.53 -9.80 -21.43
CA ILE A 306 1.85 -9.47 -21.97
C ILE A 306 2.90 -10.19 -21.13
N ASN A 307 3.66 -11.08 -21.76
CA ASN A 307 4.77 -11.77 -21.10
C ASN A 307 5.96 -10.81 -20.92
N THR A 308 6.53 -10.76 -19.72
CA THR A 308 7.67 -9.90 -19.38
C THR A 308 9.02 -10.61 -19.45
N LYS A 309 9.03 -11.95 -19.49
CA LYS A 309 10.21 -12.79 -19.45
C LYS A 309 10.98 -12.74 -20.78
N LEU A 310 12.30 -12.72 -20.68
CA LEU A 310 13.19 -13.01 -21.81
C LEU A 310 13.29 -14.52 -22.04
N PRO A 311 13.69 -14.97 -23.24
CA PRO A 311 14.01 -16.37 -23.49
C PRO A 311 15.03 -16.90 -22.46
N GLY A 312 14.68 -18.00 -21.78
CA GLY A 312 15.51 -18.63 -20.75
C GLY A 312 15.29 -18.11 -19.32
N GLU A 313 14.55 -17.02 -19.11
CA GLU A 313 14.19 -16.56 -17.76
C GLU A 313 13.17 -17.51 -17.12
N LYS A 314 13.58 -18.19 -16.04
CA LYS A 314 12.77 -19.22 -15.36
C LYS A 314 11.76 -18.64 -14.37
N SER A 315 12.06 -17.51 -13.76
CA SER A 315 11.20 -16.87 -12.76
C SER A 315 11.28 -15.36 -12.81
N THR A 316 10.25 -14.71 -12.27
CA THR A 316 10.14 -13.25 -12.14
C THR A 316 9.57 -12.92 -10.78
N TRP A 317 9.75 -11.68 -10.35
CA TRP A 317 9.09 -11.16 -9.17
C TRP A 317 8.62 -9.73 -9.44
N LEU A 318 7.55 -9.63 -10.24
CA LEU A 318 6.96 -8.33 -10.58
C LEU A 318 6.34 -7.69 -9.33
N TYR A 319 6.65 -6.41 -9.08
CA TYR A 319 6.25 -5.78 -7.82
C TYR A 319 5.52 -4.45 -7.96
N ASP A 320 6.22 -3.36 -8.18
CA ASP A 320 5.63 -2.02 -8.21
C ASP A 320 5.90 -1.34 -9.55
N ALA A 321 5.03 -0.40 -9.89
CA ALA A 321 5.09 0.28 -11.17
C ALA A 321 4.55 1.70 -11.07
N PHE A 322 4.99 2.54 -11.99
CA PHE A 322 4.39 3.82 -12.30
C PHE A 322 4.38 4.04 -13.82
N THR A 323 3.66 5.06 -14.26
CA THR A 323 3.50 5.37 -15.68
C THR A 323 4.35 6.57 -16.10
N SER A 324 4.74 6.63 -17.36
CA SER A 324 5.32 7.82 -17.97
C SER A 324 4.36 9.01 -17.90
N ALA A 325 4.85 10.24 -18.05
CA ALA A 325 4.04 11.45 -17.96
C ALA A 325 2.88 11.49 -18.97
N ASP A 326 3.13 11.00 -20.18
CA ASP A 326 2.12 10.83 -21.24
C ASP A 326 1.22 9.61 -21.04
N GLN A 327 1.39 8.89 -19.93
CA GLN A 327 0.71 7.64 -19.57
C GLN A 327 0.89 6.50 -20.56
N ARG A 328 1.75 6.63 -21.58
CA ARG A 328 1.91 5.63 -22.62
C ARG A 328 2.72 4.42 -22.17
N TYR A 329 3.70 4.61 -21.30
CA TYR A 329 4.60 3.55 -20.87
C TYR A 329 4.38 3.21 -19.40
N LEU A 330 4.40 1.92 -19.09
CA LEU A 330 4.50 1.39 -17.73
C LEU A 330 5.97 1.08 -17.46
N PHE A 331 6.49 1.60 -16.35
CA PHE A 331 7.78 1.20 -15.79
C PHE A 331 7.54 0.26 -14.62
N LEU A 332 7.71 -1.04 -14.84
CA LEU A 332 7.41 -2.10 -13.89
C LEU A 332 8.68 -2.76 -13.36
N THR A 333 8.82 -2.89 -12.05
CA THR A 333 9.98 -3.58 -11.46
C THR A 333 9.86 -5.08 -11.62
N ASP A 334 10.94 -5.71 -12.08
CA ASP A 334 11.18 -7.15 -11.95
C ASP A 334 12.37 -7.34 -11.02
N ARG A 335 12.07 -7.79 -9.81
CA ARG A 335 13.05 -7.90 -8.72
C ARG A 335 13.91 -9.14 -8.89
N LYS A 336 14.62 -9.53 -7.83
CA LYS A 336 15.37 -10.79 -7.83
C LYS A 336 14.49 -11.94 -8.35
N PRO A 337 14.99 -12.72 -9.32
CA PRO A 337 16.40 -12.82 -9.71
C PRO A 337 16.88 -11.85 -10.82
N ASN A 338 16.01 -11.05 -11.44
CA ASN A 338 16.33 -10.34 -12.68
C ASN A 338 16.85 -8.91 -12.45
N ASP A 339 16.39 -8.23 -11.39
CA ASP A 339 16.85 -6.89 -10.97
C ASP A 339 16.89 -5.88 -12.14
N LYS A 340 15.72 -5.65 -12.77
CA LYS A 340 15.51 -4.76 -13.92
C LYS A 340 14.17 -4.03 -13.86
N ILE A 341 14.00 -3.01 -14.70
CA ILE A 341 12.70 -2.35 -14.93
C ILE A 341 12.21 -2.73 -16.33
N VAL A 342 11.06 -3.37 -16.41
CA VAL A 342 10.38 -3.77 -17.64
C VAL A 342 9.54 -2.60 -18.14
N VAL A 343 9.65 -2.27 -19.43
CA VAL A 343 8.86 -1.21 -20.06
C VAL A 343 7.75 -1.82 -20.91
N ILE A 344 6.49 -1.51 -20.61
CA ILE A 344 5.32 -1.91 -21.40
C ILE A 344 4.74 -0.68 -22.10
N ASP A 345 4.47 -0.77 -23.40
CA ASP A 345 3.75 0.26 -24.15
C ASP A 345 2.25 -0.06 -24.14
N PHE A 346 1.44 0.81 -23.53
CA PHE A 346 -0.03 0.66 -23.48
C PHE A 346 -0.69 0.79 -24.86
N LYS A 347 -0.09 1.58 -25.76
CA LYS A 347 -0.62 1.78 -27.12
C LYS A 347 -0.41 0.52 -27.96
N GLU A 348 0.83 0.03 -27.96
CA GLU A 348 1.23 -1.14 -28.75
C GLU A 348 0.93 -2.48 -28.05
N LYS A 349 0.55 -2.43 -26.77
CA LYS A 349 0.21 -3.58 -25.91
C LYS A 349 1.29 -4.66 -25.89
N LYS A 350 2.55 -4.24 -25.76
CA LYS A 350 3.71 -5.14 -25.71
C LYS A 350 4.82 -4.60 -24.81
N LYS A 351 5.68 -5.50 -24.36
CA LYS A 351 6.97 -5.14 -23.78
C LYS A 351 7.86 -4.51 -24.86
N VAL A 352 8.50 -3.39 -24.55
CA VAL A 352 9.34 -2.63 -25.51
C VAL A 352 10.79 -2.48 -25.07
N ALA A 353 11.10 -2.61 -23.77
CA ALA A 353 12.47 -2.53 -23.26
C ALA A 353 12.63 -3.21 -21.90
N ASP A 354 13.87 -3.51 -21.55
CA ASP A 354 14.34 -3.81 -20.20
C ASP A 354 15.43 -2.79 -19.84
N ILE A 355 15.28 -2.11 -18.70
CA ILE A 355 16.24 -1.13 -18.19
C ILE A 355 17.02 -1.79 -17.05
N PRO A 356 18.36 -1.83 -17.11
CA PRO A 356 19.17 -2.32 -16.00
C PRO A 356 18.90 -1.52 -14.72
N ALA A 357 18.64 -2.20 -13.62
CA ALA A 357 18.39 -1.57 -12.32
C ALA A 357 19.41 -2.01 -11.27
N GLY A 358 19.37 -1.34 -10.12
CA GLY A 358 20.12 -1.72 -8.94
C GLY A 358 19.57 -2.98 -8.29
N CYS A 359 20.01 -3.26 -7.07
CA CYS A 359 19.48 -4.36 -6.28
C CYS A 359 17.99 -4.20 -6.04
N ASN A 360 17.18 -5.25 -6.25
CA ASN A 360 15.75 -5.29 -5.92
C ASN A 360 15.03 -3.95 -6.21
N PRO A 361 14.86 -3.60 -7.50
CA PRO A 361 14.27 -2.33 -7.90
C PRO A 361 12.93 -2.06 -7.20
N HIS A 362 12.73 -0.81 -6.81
CA HIS A 362 11.54 -0.32 -6.13
C HIS A 362 11.21 1.07 -6.67
N VAL A 363 10.30 1.17 -7.63
CA VAL A 363 10.02 2.45 -8.30
C VAL A 363 9.15 3.39 -7.48
N GLY A 364 8.36 2.86 -6.54
CA GLY A 364 7.39 3.64 -5.76
C GLY A 364 6.45 4.39 -6.69
N SER A 365 6.25 5.68 -6.43
CA SER A 365 5.48 6.56 -7.31
C SER A 365 6.21 7.01 -8.58
N GLY A 366 7.49 6.65 -8.72
CA GLY A 366 8.40 7.18 -9.74
C GLY A 366 8.73 8.66 -9.53
N GLY A 367 9.90 9.05 -10.01
CA GLY A 367 10.31 10.45 -10.14
C GLY A 367 10.49 10.80 -11.62
N MET A 368 10.04 12.00 -12.00
CA MET A 368 10.32 12.56 -13.32
C MET A 368 11.04 13.90 -13.17
N LEU A 369 12.07 14.10 -13.98
CA LEU A 369 12.84 15.32 -14.07
C LEU A 369 13.00 15.72 -15.54
N LYS A 370 12.67 16.97 -15.88
CA LYS A 370 13.14 17.56 -17.13
C LYS A 370 14.53 18.14 -16.91
N SER A 371 15.54 17.59 -17.58
CA SER A 371 16.93 18.04 -17.46
C SER A 371 17.14 19.39 -18.17
N ASN A 372 18.27 20.05 -17.90
CA ASN A 372 18.62 21.34 -18.50
C ASN A 372 18.73 21.31 -20.04
N ASN A 373 19.04 20.15 -20.63
CA ASN A 373 19.07 19.94 -22.08
C ASN A 373 17.70 19.49 -22.65
N GLY A 374 16.63 19.55 -21.87
CA GLY A 374 15.26 19.27 -22.30
C GLY A 374 14.86 17.80 -22.33
N LYS A 375 15.75 16.86 -21.95
CA LYS A 375 15.40 15.44 -21.85
C LYS A 375 14.46 15.19 -20.68
N GLU A 376 13.51 14.27 -20.88
CA GLU A 376 12.71 13.73 -19.79
C GLU A 376 13.48 12.56 -19.19
N LEU A 377 13.87 12.70 -17.93
CA LEU A 377 14.54 11.68 -17.16
C LEU A 377 13.56 11.09 -16.15
N TYR A 378 13.61 9.78 -16.03
CA TYR A 378 12.86 9.04 -15.03
C TYR A 378 13.81 8.44 -14.02
N ILE A 379 13.39 8.42 -12.77
CA ILE A 379 14.23 8.10 -11.62
C ILE A 379 13.48 7.14 -10.71
N SER A 380 14.18 6.10 -10.23
CA SER A 380 13.62 5.10 -9.31
C SER A 380 14.58 4.76 -8.17
N ALA A 381 14.01 4.48 -7.01
CA ALA A 381 14.72 3.85 -5.92
C ALA A 381 15.06 2.37 -6.27
N ASN A 382 16.02 1.82 -5.53
CA ASN A 382 16.36 0.41 -5.54
C ASN A 382 16.57 -0.05 -4.09
N GLY A 383 15.92 -1.15 -3.72
CA GLY A 383 15.93 -1.65 -2.36
C GLY A 383 17.03 -2.69 -2.10
N GLY A 384 17.43 -2.83 -0.85
CA GLY A 384 18.40 -3.82 -0.40
C GLY A 384 19.84 -3.58 -0.88
N VAL A 385 20.70 -4.50 -0.47
CA VAL A 385 22.15 -4.46 -0.71
C VAL A 385 22.56 -5.75 -1.45
N CYS A 386 23.33 -5.61 -2.53
CA CYS A 386 23.85 -6.71 -3.33
C CYS A 386 25.11 -6.26 -4.11
N SER A 387 25.67 -7.13 -4.94
CA SER A 387 26.88 -6.85 -5.73
C SER A 387 26.75 -5.68 -6.71
N LYS A 388 25.53 -5.25 -7.05
CA LYS A 388 25.27 -4.04 -7.85
C LYS A 388 25.37 -2.73 -7.05
N GLY A 389 25.59 -2.80 -5.74
CA GLY A 389 25.63 -1.64 -4.85
C GLY A 389 24.26 -1.05 -4.51
N THR A 390 24.25 -0.01 -3.68
CA THR A 390 23.08 0.78 -3.30
C THR A 390 23.00 2.01 -4.18
N VAL A 391 21.98 2.06 -5.03
CA VAL A 391 21.87 3.09 -6.08
C VAL A 391 20.44 3.55 -6.30
N VAL A 392 20.28 4.75 -6.85
CA VAL A 392 19.08 5.23 -7.54
C VAL A 392 19.31 5.12 -9.04
N THR A 393 18.35 4.56 -9.78
CA THR A 393 18.47 4.37 -11.23
C THR A 393 17.83 5.54 -11.97
N VAL A 394 18.53 6.08 -12.98
CA VAL A 394 18.05 7.15 -13.85
C VAL A 394 18.10 6.68 -15.31
N TRP A 395 17.01 6.86 -16.05
CA TRP A 395 16.93 6.53 -17.47
C TRP A 395 16.28 7.64 -18.29
N ASP A 396 16.57 7.63 -19.59
CA ASP A 396 15.98 8.55 -20.57
C ASP A 396 14.57 8.08 -20.94
N GLY A 397 13.61 9.00 -20.93
CA GLY A 397 12.21 8.71 -21.22
C GLY A 397 11.89 8.40 -22.67
N LYS A 398 12.77 8.76 -23.60
CA LYS A 398 12.54 8.62 -25.04
C LYS A 398 13.01 7.27 -25.57
N ASP A 399 14.21 6.86 -25.18
CA ASP A 399 14.84 5.63 -25.67
C ASP A 399 15.08 4.56 -24.58
N PHE A 400 14.70 4.86 -23.33
CA PHE A 400 14.84 3.97 -22.17
C PHE A 400 16.29 3.60 -21.84
N SER A 401 17.27 4.32 -22.38
CA SER A 401 18.69 4.09 -22.07
C SER A 401 18.99 4.46 -20.63
N LEU A 402 19.86 3.66 -19.99
CA LEU A 402 20.39 3.96 -18.67
C LEU A 402 21.24 5.22 -18.75
N VAL A 403 20.87 6.25 -17.99
CA VAL A 403 21.59 7.52 -17.92
C VAL A 403 22.60 7.49 -16.78
N LYS A 404 22.17 7.05 -15.59
CA LYS A 404 23.04 7.02 -14.40
C LYS A 404 22.53 6.04 -13.34
N GLN A 405 23.45 5.45 -12.60
CA GLN A 405 23.17 4.86 -11.29
C GLN A 405 23.83 5.73 -10.22
N ILE A 406 23.02 6.48 -9.49
CA ILE A 406 23.49 7.42 -8.47
C ILE A 406 23.74 6.63 -7.19
N LYS A 407 24.97 6.62 -6.70
CA LYS A 407 25.31 5.89 -5.46
C LYS A 407 24.63 6.55 -4.26
N THR A 408 23.93 5.75 -3.47
CA THR A 408 23.33 6.16 -2.19
C THR A 408 24.04 5.46 -1.04
N SER A 409 23.90 5.99 0.19
CA SER A 409 24.59 5.39 1.34
C SER A 409 24.04 4.02 1.77
N ASN A 410 22.75 3.73 1.51
CA ASN A 410 22.14 2.44 1.76
C ASN A 410 20.91 2.20 0.85
N SER A 411 20.17 1.12 1.11
CA SER A 411 18.90 0.75 0.49
C SER A 411 17.90 1.91 0.48
N THR A 412 17.09 1.99 -0.59
CA THR A 412 16.09 3.04 -0.82
C THR A 412 14.74 2.42 -1.17
N ALA A 413 13.64 3.13 -0.91
CA ALA A 413 12.28 2.65 -1.22
C ALA A 413 11.49 3.61 -2.12
N SER A 414 11.74 4.91 -2.06
CA SER A 414 10.96 5.90 -2.80
C SER A 414 11.75 7.18 -3.08
N VAL A 415 11.37 7.84 -4.18
CA VAL A 415 11.95 9.11 -4.61
C VAL A 415 10.87 10.18 -4.69
N ALA A 416 11.21 11.41 -4.32
CA ALA A 416 10.36 12.58 -4.49
C ALA A 416 11.06 13.63 -5.34
N ILE A 417 10.34 14.17 -6.32
CA ILE A 417 10.83 15.21 -7.22
C ILE A 417 9.68 16.17 -7.48
N HIS A 418 9.97 17.46 -7.40
CA HIS A 418 9.02 18.51 -7.76
C HIS A 418 9.73 19.61 -8.55
N PRO A 419 9.15 20.20 -9.62
CA PRO A 419 9.80 21.25 -10.42
C PRO A 419 10.36 22.41 -9.59
N ASN A 420 9.58 22.90 -8.63
CA ASN A 420 9.95 24.06 -7.79
C ASN A 420 10.86 23.73 -6.60
N ALA A 421 11.04 22.45 -6.26
CA ALA A 421 11.94 22.06 -5.18
C ALA A 421 13.39 21.99 -5.69
N PRO A 422 14.41 22.32 -4.89
CA PRO A 422 15.80 22.36 -5.37
C PRO A 422 16.38 20.96 -5.65
N TYR A 423 15.95 19.93 -4.92
CA TYR A 423 16.56 18.61 -4.95
C TYR A 423 15.58 17.50 -5.27
N ILE A 424 16.12 16.42 -5.84
CA ILE A 424 15.52 15.09 -5.75
C ILE A 424 15.77 14.59 -4.32
N VAL A 425 14.76 14.01 -3.68
CA VAL A 425 14.89 13.41 -2.35
C VAL A 425 14.71 11.92 -2.48
N VAL A 426 15.58 11.16 -1.84
CA VAL A 426 15.44 9.71 -1.68
C VAL A 426 15.51 9.34 -0.21
N ASP A 427 14.67 8.39 0.19
CA ASP A 427 14.73 7.79 1.53
C ASP A 427 15.85 6.76 1.64
N ILE A 428 16.44 6.66 2.83
CA ILE A 428 17.40 5.59 3.17
C ILE A 428 16.69 4.67 4.15
N THR A 429 16.19 3.55 3.63
CA THR A 429 15.31 2.62 4.36
C THR A 429 16.04 2.04 5.56
N ASP A 430 15.34 1.92 6.69
CA ASP A 430 15.82 1.34 7.95
C ASP A 430 16.99 2.07 8.65
N ASP A 431 17.48 3.17 8.07
CA ASP A 431 18.58 3.97 8.66
C ASP A 431 18.11 5.30 9.26
N GLY A 432 16.89 5.75 8.94
CA GLY A 432 16.33 7.00 9.44
C GLY A 432 16.91 8.27 8.81
N PHE A 433 17.40 8.16 7.57
CA PHE A 433 17.95 9.27 6.81
C PHE A 433 17.21 9.49 5.49
N ILE A 434 17.33 10.71 4.97
CA ILE A 434 17.07 11.03 3.57
C ILE A 434 18.36 11.56 2.94
N GLU A 435 18.50 11.36 1.63
CA GLU A 435 19.57 11.96 0.82
C GLU A 435 18.99 12.91 -0.21
N LEU A 436 19.67 14.06 -0.37
CA LEU A 436 19.34 15.08 -1.35
C LEU A 436 20.27 14.91 -2.55
N ILE A 437 19.68 14.80 -3.72
CA ILE A 437 20.38 14.64 -4.99
C ILE A 437 20.19 15.91 -5.81
N ASP A 438 21.29 16.47 -6.29
CA ASP A 438 21.27 17.62 -7.21
C ASP A 438 20.67 17.23 -8.57
N LYS A 439 19.74 18.04 -9.07
CA LYS A 439 19.01 17.74 -10.31
C LYS A 439 19.86 17.86 -11.57
N THR A 440 20.96 18.62 -11.52
CA THR A 440 21.82 18.86 -12.67
C THR A 440 22.95 17.84 -12.71
N THR A 441 23.69 17.69 -11.60
CA THR A 441 24.84 16.78 -11.54
C THR A 441 24.43 15.32 -11.30
N LEU A 442 23.21 15.09 -10.78
CA LEU A 442 22.72 13.79 -10.37
C LEU A 442 23.67 13.14 -9.34
N GLU A 443 24.14 13.93 -8.38
CA GLU A 443 25.00 13.49 -7.28
C GLU A 443 24.31 13.74 -5.94
N VAL A 444 24.58 12.88 -4.96
CA VAL A 444 24.17 13.12 -3.57
C VAL A 444 24.99 14.28 -3.01
N VAL A 445 24.31 15.35 -2.59
CA VAL A 445 24.94 16.57 -2.07
C VAL A 445 24.74 16.78 -0.58
N ARG A 446 23.76 16.09 0.02
CA ARG A 446 23.47 16.20 1.46
C ARG A 446 22.77 14.95 1.97
N LYS A 447 23.08 14.55 3.20
CA LYS A 447 22.38 13.50 3.96
C LYS A 447 21.78 14.13 5.22
N ILE A 448 20.53 13.84 5.53
CA ILE A 448 19.78 14.45 6.64
C ILE A 448 19.18 13.35 7.51
N HIS A 449 19.44 13.41 8.81
CA HIS A 449 18.83 12.51 9.79
C HIS A 449 17.41 12.97 10.11
N VAL A 450 16.44 12.08 9.94
CA VAL A 450 15.02 12.32 10.21
C VAL A 450 14.58 11.54 11.46
N GLY A 451 15.12 10.31 11.62
CA GLY A 451 14.76 9.36 12.67
C GLY A 451 13.74 8.31 12.22
N GLY A 452 13.61 7.23 12.99
CA GLY A 452 12.74 6.08 12.67
C GLY A 452 13.10 5.40 11.36
N ASN A 453 12.18 4.62 10.80
CA ASN A 453 12.28 4.09 9.44
C ASN A 453 11.67 5.11 8.44
N THR A 454 12.53 5.85 7.74
CA THR A 454 12.13 6.88 6.77
C THR A 454 11.58 6.25 5.50
N ASN A 455 10.36 6.62 5.10
CA ASN A 455 9.79 6.21 3.82
C ASN A 455 9.00 7.32 3.13
N TYR A 456 8.76 7.11 1.83
CA TYR A 456 7.77 7.81 1.01
C TYR A 456 7.83 9.34 1.13
N PRO A 457 8.99 9.95 0.79
CA PRO A 457 9.06 11.39 0.69
C PRO A 457 8.02 11.91 -0.31
N GLU A 458 7.35 13.01 0.02
CA GLU A 458 6.32 13.58 -0.84
C GLU A 458 6.32 15.11 -0.75
N TYR A 459 6.36 15.79 -1.89
CA TYR A 459 6.29 17.24 -1.94
C TYR A 459 4.82 17.72 -1.97
N THR A 460 4.58 18.90 -1.38
CA THR A 460 3.31 19.62 -1.55
C THR A 460 3.11 20.06 -2.99
N ARG A 461 1.88 20.44 -3.35
CA ARG A 461 1.50 20.88 -4.71
C ARG A 461 2.40 21.97 -5.29
N ASP A 462 2.90 22.87 -4.46
CA ASP A 462 3.77 23.97 -4.85
C ASP A 462 5.27 23.63 -4.73
N GLY A 463 5.61 22.48 -4.16
CA GLY A 463 6.97 22.05 -3.85
C GLY A 463 7.62 22.82 -2.71
N LYS A 464 6.83 23.54 -1.90
CA LYS A 464 7.35 24.35 -0.79
C LYS A 464 7.72 23.51 0.42
N TYR A 465 6.96 22.44 0.69
CA TYR A 465 7.20 21.55 1.80
C TYR A 465 7.38 20.11 1.36
N LEU A 466 8.15 19.37 2.15
CA LEU A 466 8.45 17.97 1.96
C LEU A 466 7.98 17.19 3.20
N TYR A 467 7.08 16.25 2.98
CA TYR A 467 6.55 15.35 4.01
C TYR A 467 7.39 14.07 4.01
N ILE A 468 7.90 13.69 5.17
CA ILE A 468 8.65 12.45 5.39
C ILE A 468 7.99 11.67 6.51
N ALA A 469 7.57 10.44 6.22
CA ALA A 469 7.15 9.50 7.25
C ALA A 469 8.38 8.92 7.94
N ALA A 470 8.62 9.30 9.20
CA ALA A 470 9.52 8.62 10.11
C ALA A 470 8.70 7.51 10.80
N GLY A 471 8.51 6.42 10.06
CA GLY A 471 7.54 5.37 10.31
C GLY A 471 7.87 4.51 11.53
N TYR A 472 8.11 3.22 11.30
CA TYR A 472 8.37 2.26 12.37
C TYR A 472 9.52 2.71 13.27
N MET A 473 9.34 2.54 14.58
CA MET A 473 10.25 3.00 15.65
C MET A 473 10.47 4.52 15.73
N GLY A 474 9.91 5.31 14.81
CA GLY A 474 9.85 6.77 14.87
C GLY A 474 8.51 7.24 15.43
N ASP A 475 7.39 6.78 14.86
CA ASP A 475 6.03 7.26 15.15
C ASP A 475 5.86 8.78 14.92
N HIS A 476 6.53 9.32 13.89
CA HIS A 476 6.52 10.75 13.56
C HIS A 476 6.33 11.01 12.06
N LEU A 477 5.53 12.01 11.71
CA LEU A 477 5.52 12.65 10.41
C LEU A 477 6.26 13.98 10.52
N LYS A 478 7.38 14.10 9.80
CA LYS A 478 8.17 15.34 9.77
C LYS A 478 7.96 16.08 8.48
N ILE A 479 7.70 17.38 8.57
CA ILE A 479 7.46 18.26 7.44
C ILE A 479 8.60 19.28 7.39
N PHE A 480 9.26 19.37 6.25
CA PHE A 480 10.43 20.22 6.03
C PHE A 480 10.11 21.34 5.06
N ASP A 481 10.65 22.53 5.28
CA ASP A 481 10.78 23.54 4.23
C ASP A 481 11.74 23.01 3.14
N SER A 482 11.29 22.98 1.89
CA SER A 482 12.03 22.31 0.80
C SER A 482 13.30 23.04 0.34
N LYS A 483 13.52 24.29 0.79
CA LYS A 483 14.74 25.06 0.45
C LYS A 483 15.80 24.93 1.54
N THR A 484 15.39 25.13 2.79
CA THR A 484 16.28 25.15 3.95
C THR A 484 16.47 23.76 4.56
N PHE A 485 15.49 22.87 4.39
CA PHE A 485 15.35 21.59 5.09
C PHE A 485 15.30 21.72 6.61
N ASN A 486 14.78 22.84 7.10
CA ASN A 486 14.37 22.98 8.49
C ASN A 486 13.01 22.31 8.70
N VAL A 487 12.85 21.61 9.83
CA VAL A 487 11.55 21.05 10.24
C VAL A 487 10.61 22.21 10.55
N VAL A 488 9.47 22.27 9.84
CA VAL A 488 8.42 23.29 10.03
C VAL A 488 7.21 22.75 10.79
N ALA A 489 7.04 21.43 10.83
CA ALA A 489 6.06 20.75 11.66
C ALA A 489 6.47 19.30 11.93
N ASP A 490 6.07 18.78 13.09
CA ASP A 490 6.30 17.42 13.53
C ASP A 490 5.03 16.89 14.22
N TYR A 491 4.48 15.80 13.69
CA TYR A 491 3.25 15.18 14.20
C TYR A 491 3.51 13.75 14.65
N ARG A 492 3.10 13.43 15.89
CA ARG A 492 3.12 12.05 16.36
C ARG A 492 2.00 11.25 15.69
N ILE A 493 2.37 10.28 14.88
CA ILE A 493 1.46 9.37 14.16
C ILE A 493 1.98 7.96 14.39
N GLY A 494 1.12 6.98 14.69
CA GLY A 494 1.55 5.60 14.85
C GLY A 494 1.96 4.99 13.50
N ALA A 495 3.23 4.62 13.35
CA ALA A 495 3.80 4.01 12.15
C ALA A 495 3.32 4.67 10.83
N PRO A 496 3.58 5.97 10.60
CA PRO A 496 3.23 6.61 9.34
C PRO A 496 3.98 5.95 8.19
N ALA A 497 3.32 5.81 7.05
CA ALA A 497 3.88 5.17 5.86
C ALA A 497 3.59 6.01 4.61
N GLY A 498 2.75 5.51 3.70
CA GLY A 498 2.48 6.17 2.43
C GLY A 498 1.96 7.60 2.62
N THR A 499 2.55 8.54 1.88
CA THR A 499 2.13 9.95 1.81
C THR A 499 1.69 10.26 0.39
N PHE A 500 0.52 10.89 0.22
CA PHE A 500 -0.13 11.08 -1.07
C PHE A 500 -0.65 12.51 -1.22
N ALA A 501 0.01 13.31 -2.07
CA ALA A 501 -0.50 14.63 -2.45
C ALA A 501 -1.68 14.48 -3.42
N HIS A 502 -2.78 15.18 -3.17
CA HIS A 502 -3.92 15.20 -4.09
C HIS A 502 -3.54 15.75 -5.46
N ALA A 503 -2.66 16.76 -5.49
CA ALA A 503 -2.15 17.35 -6.73
C ALA A 503 -1.51 16.36 -7.72
N ARG A 504 -1.11 15.15 -7.31
CA ARG A 504 -0.55 14.15 -8.23
C ARG A 504 -1.48 13.78 -9.38
N VAL A 505 -2.81 13.89 -9.21
CA VAL A 505 -3.75 13.66 -10.32
C VAL A 505 -3.56 14.66 -11.46
N LEU A 506 -2.99 15.84 -11.19
CA LEU A 506 -2.70 16.87 -12.20
C LEU A 506 -1.42 16.60 -12.98
N TRP A 507 -0.45 15.94 -12.35
CA TRP A 507 0.88 15.68 -12.94
C TRP A 507 0.95 14.37 -13.71
N GLY A 508 0.02 13.44 -13.42
CA GLY A 508 -0.08 12.13 -14.07
C GLY A 508 -0.94 12.09 -15.33
N GLY A 509 -1.43 13.21 -15.86
CA GLY A 509 -2.16 13.23 -17.12
C GLY A 509 -1.81 14.50 -17.87
N LEU A 510 -0.84 14.45 -18.78
CA LEU A 510 -0.39 15.63 -19.50
C LEU A 510 -1.54 16.36 -20.22
N LYS A 511 -1.86 17.56 -19.74
CA LYS A 511 -1.58 18.74 -20.56
C LYS A 511 -0.28 19.36 -20.05
N GLY A 512 0.82 19.06 -20.76
CA GLY A 512 2.09 19.79 -20.79
C GLY A 512 2.69 20.30 -19.47
N ALA A 513 3.75 19.66 -18.99
CA ALA A 513 4.69 20.20 -18.00
C ALA A 513 5.55 21.39 -18.53
N THR A 514 5.00 22.19 -19.45
CA THR A 514 5.62 23.41 -19.99
C THR A 514 4.66 24.59 -20.09
N GLU A 515 3.39 24.42 -19.73
CA GLU A 515 2.46 25.53 -19.56
C GLU A 515 1.97 25.50 -18.11
N LYS A 516 1.71 26.68 -17.54
CA LYS A 516 0.99 26.84 -16.27
C LYS A 516 -0.12 25.77 -16.20
N PRO A 517 -0.43 25.20 -15.02
CA PRO A 517 -1.57 24.29 -14.87
C PRO A 517 -2.79 24.90 -15.56
N LEU A 518 -3.16 24.36 -16.73
CA LEU A 518 -4.20 24.95 -17.58
C LEU A 518 -5.55 24.65 -16.94
N GLY A 519 -6.26 25.70 -16.50
CA GLY A 519 -7.73 25.70 -16.55
C GLY A 519 -8.52 25.86 -15.26
N TYR A 520 -8.02 26.59 -14.26
CA TYR A 520 -8.94 27.34 -13.39
C TYR A 520 -8.65 28.84 -13.51
N ASP A 521 -9.61 29.56 -14.09
CA ASP A 521 -9.70 31.02 -13.98
C ASP A 521 -10.35 31.35 -12.63
N PHE A 522 -9.54 31.74 -11.65
CA PHE A 522 -9.99 32.14 -10.32
C PHE A 522 -10.40 33.63 -10.24
N THR A 523 -10.66 34.30 -11.37
CA THR A 523 -11.14 35.70 -11.40
C THR A 523 -12.65 35.86 -11.56
N LYS A 524 -13.44 34.78 -11.54
CA LYS A 524 -14.90 34.84 -11.54
C LYS A 524 -15.49 34.28 -10.24
N ASN A 525 -15.63 35.21 -9.29
CA ASN A 525 -16.42 35.23 -8.04
C ASN A 525 -16.39 34.02 -7.13
#